data_AF-A0AAW2XX82-F1
#
_entry.id   AF-A0AAW2XX82-F1
#
_cell.length_a   1.000
_cell.length_b   1.000
_cell.length_c   1.000
_cell.angle_alpha   90.00
_cell.angle_beta   90.00
_cell.angle_gamma   90.00
#
_symmetry.space_group_name_H-M   'P 1'
#
loop_
_entity.id
_entity.type
_entity.pdbx_description
1 polymer ?
#
loop_
_entity_poly.entity_id
_entity_poly.type
_entity_poly.pdbx_seq_one_letter_code
_entity_poly.pdbx_strand_id
1 'polypeptide(L)'
;MDLQYPQSPTPPFRWLELRGRLLKVPEWIPSLQGLTGLHLRWSKINEDPTESLQHLPNLRFLELDLAYEDMSETFIQTLEKQKEEGGNWKLAHIPKIGIYS
;
A
#
# COMPACT_ATOMS: atom_id res chain seq x y z
N MET A 1 13.71 10.67 -38.95
CA MET A 1 13.86 11.46 -37.71
C MET A 1 13.29 10.61 -36.59
N ASP A 2 14.14 9.79 -35.99
CA ASP A 2 13.79 8.94 -34.86
C ASP A 2 13.77 9.80 -33.60
N LEU A 3 12.56 10.12 -33.13
CA LEU A 3 12.33 10.79 -31.85
C LEU A 3 12.65 9.80 -30.73
N GLN A 4 13.92 9.67 -30.35
CA GLN A 4 14.29 9.04 -29.09
C GLN A 4 13.81 9.93 -27.94
N TYR A 5 12.60 9.64 -27.45
CA TYR A 5 12.16 10.13 -26.15
C TYR A 5 13.16 9.61 -25.11
N PRO A 6 13.84 10.48 -24.35
CA PRO A 6 14.65 10.02 -23.23
C PRO A 6 13.71 9.27 -22.29
N GLN A 7 13.92 7.98 -22.10
CA GLN A 7 13.23 7.22 -21.06
C GLN A 7 13.50 7.95 -19.76
N SER A 8 12.47 8.58 -19.20
CA SER A 8 12.56 9.23 -17.91
C SER A 8 13.08 8.19 -16.90
N PRO A 9 14.12 8.49 -16.12
CA PRO A 9 14.70 7.55 -15.14
C PRO A 9 13.76 7.26 -13.97
N THR A 10 12.61 7.92 -13.92
CA THR A 10 11.54 7.67 -12.97
C THR A 10 10.65 6.54 -13.48
N PRO A 11 10.42 5.48 -12.66
CA PRO A 11 9.40 4.49 -12.95
C PRO A 11 8.07 5.19 -13.27
N PRO A 12 7.31 4.72 -14.28
CA PRO A 12 6.02 5.31 -14.58
C PRO A 12 5.16 5.24 -13.32
N PHE A 13 4.55 6.37 -12.95
CA PHE A 13 3.64 6.41 -11.81
C PHE A 13 2.45 5.50 -12.11
N ARG A 14 2.37 4.38 -11.38
CA ARG A 14 1.29 3.39 -11.49
C ARG A 14 0.52 3.41 -10.18
N TRP A 15 -0.73 3.84 -10.27
CA TRP A 15 -1.67 3.88 -9.18
C TRP A 15 -2.71 2.77 -9.35
N LEU A 16 -2.98 2.04 -8.28
CA LEU A 16 -4.05 1.05 -8.24
C LEU A 16 -5.00 1.39 -7.10
N GLU A 17 -6.29 1.45 -7.43
CA GLU A 17 -7.33 1.62 -6.43
C GLU A 17 -8.22 0.37 -6.39
N LEU A 18 -8.36 -0.21 -5.21
CA LEU A 18 -9.27 -1.32 -4.95
C LEU A 18 -10.37 -0.85 -4.02
N ARG A 19 -11.62 -1.09 -4.42
CA ARG A 19 -12.81 -0.76 -3.63
C ARG A 19 -13.54 -2.03 -3.24
N GLY A 20 -14.03 -2.07 -2.02
CA GLY A 20 -14.91 -3.12 -1.52
C GLY A 20 -14.30 -3.89 -0.35
N ARG A 21 -15.08 -4.84 0.17
CA ARG A 21 -14.78 -5.58 1.41
C ARG A 21 -13.66 -6.60 1.21
N LEU A 22 -12.43 -6.12 1.06
CA LEU A 22 -11.23 -6.94 1.02
C LEU A 22 -10.87 -7.41 2.43
N LEU A 23 -10.85 -8.71 2.67
CA LEU A 23 -10.44 -9.30 3.95
C LEU A 23 -8.91 -9.41 4.09
N LYS A 24 -8.21 -9.40 2.95
CA LYS A 24 -6.76 -9.44 2.82
C LYS A 24 -6.32 -8.70 1.58
N VAL A 25 -5.03 -8.34 1.51
CA VAL A 25 -4.44 -7.84 0.27
C VAL A 25 -4.47 -8.99 -0.76
N PRO A 26 -4.98 -8.77 -2.00
CA PRO A 26 -5.00 -9.81 -3.00
C PRO A 26 -3.59 -10.32 -3.34
N GLU A 27 -3.43 -11.64 -3.52
CA GLU A 27 -2.13 -12.29 -3.73
C GLU A 27 -1.42 -11.88 -5.03
N TRP A 28 -2.15 -11.31 -5.98
CA TRP A 28 -1.58 -10.76 -7.20
C TRP A 28 -0.98 -9.37 -7.01
N ILE A 29 -1.24 -8.67 -5.91
CA ILE A 29 -0.70 -7.33 -5.66
C ILE A 29 0.84 -7.33 -5.62
N PRO A 30 1.52 -8.21 -4.85
CA PRO A 30 2.98 -8.32 -4.86
C PRO A 30 3.61 -8.54 -6.24
N SER A 31 2.86 -9.12 -7.20
CA SER A 31 3.36 -9.30 -8.57
C SER A 31 3.51 -7.99 -9.35
N LEU A 32 2.87 -6.91 -8.88
CA LEU A 32 2.91 -5.59 -9.49
C LEU A 32 4.16 -4.81 -9.06
N GLN A 33 5.33 -5.29 -9.44
CA GLN A 33 6.63 -4.70 -9.09
C GLN A 33 6.80 -3.24 -9.55
N GLY A 34 6.03 -2.78 -10.55
CA GLY A 34 6.02 -1.39 -11.01
C GLY A 34 5.01 -0.48 -10.31
N LEU A 35 4.26 -0.97 -9.32
CA LEU A 35 3.24 -0.20 -8.62
C LEU A 35 3.88 0.86 -7.73
N THR A 36 3.51 2.12 -7.93
CA THR A 36 4.03 3.25 -7.14
C THR A 36 3.03 3.78 -6.13
N GLY A 37 1.75 3.52 -6.32
CA GLY A 37 0.70 3.89 -5.38
C GLY A 37 -0.42 2.86 -5.28
N LEU A 38 -0.89 2.61 -4.07
CA LEU A 38 -1.98 1.70 -3.78
C LEU A 38 -3.01 2.40 -2.87
N HIS A 39 -4.27 2.36 -3.28
CA HIS A 39 -5.39 2.84 -2.49
C HIS A 39 -6.37 1.70 -2.24
N LEU A 40 -6.59 1.36 -0.97
CA LEU A 40 -7.58 0.36 -0.56
C LEU A 40 -8.75 1.09 0.11
N ARG A 41 -9.91 1.11 -0.53
CA ARG A 41 -11.14 1.73 0.02
C ARG A 41 -12.17 0.69 0.43
N TRP A 42 -12.89 0.98 1.49
CA TRP A 42 -13.99 0.16 2.00
C TRP A 42 -13.55 -1.28 2.33
N SER A 43 -12.26 -1.43 2.63
CA SER A 43 -11.60 -2.71 2.86
C SER A 43 -11.65 -3.09 4.34
N LYS A 44 -11.75 -4.39 4.61
CA LYS A 44 -11.87 -4.99 5.95
C LYS A 44 -10.67 -5.91 6.18
N ILE A 45 -9.46 -5.39 6.00
CA ILE A 45 -8.25 -6.20 6.00
C ILE A 45 -7.98 -6.66 7.45
N ASN A 46 -8.18 -7.95 7.68
CA ASN A 46 -8.00 -8.58 8.99
C ASN A 46 -6.63 -9.24 9.14
N GLU A 47 -5.96 -9.53 8.03
CA GLU A 47 -4.59 -10.06 8.01
C GLU A 47 -3.57 -8.93 8.01
N ASP A 48 -2.35 -9.21 8.46
CA ASP A 48 -1.26 -8.23 8.45
C ASP A 48 -0.97 -7.80 6.99
N PRO A 49 -1.33 -6.57 6.58
CA PRO A 49 -1.13 -6.10 5.21
C PRO A 49 0.36 -5.97 4.89
N THR A 50 1.20 -5.84 5.92
CA THR A 50 2.61 -5.51 5.75
C THR A 50 3.37 -6.65 5.08
N GLU A 51 2.92 -7.89 5.26
CA GLU A 51 3.50 -9.07 4.61
C GLU A 51 3.35 -9.02 3.09
N SER A 52 2.24 -8.49 2.58
CA SER A 52 2.02 -8.37 1.15
C SER A 52 2.70 -7.13 0.58
N LEU A 53 2.63 -6.01 1.31
CA LEU A 53 3.10 -4.71 0.84
C LEU A 53 4.63 -4.58 0.90
N GLN A 54 5.32 -5.31 1.79
CA GLN A 54 6.80 -5.35 1.82
C GLN A 54 7.43 -5.85 0.51
N HIS A 55 6.67 -6.63 -0.28
CA HIS A 55 7.14 -7.18 -1.55
C HIS A 55 7.00 -6.21 -2.73
N LEU A 56 6.59 -4.97 -2.49
CA LEU A 56 6.42 -3.93 -3.50
C LEU A 56 7.55 -2.89 -3.42
N PRO A 57 8.71 -3.13 -4.06
CA PRO A 57 9.90 -2.30 -3.89
C PRO A 57 9.73 -0.86 -4.41
N ASN A 58 8.77 -0.62 -5.30
CA ASN A 58 8.51 0.69 -5.88
C ASN A 58 7.31 1.42 -5.25
N LEU A 59 6.65 0.82 -4.25
CA LEU A 59 5.48 1.42 -3.63
C LEU A 59 5.90 2.65 -2.81
N ARG A 60 5.40 3.81 -3.21
CA ARG A 60 5.73 5.11 -2.59
C ARG A 60 4.55 5.71 -1.84
N PHE A 61 3.34 5.35 -2.23
CA PHE A 61 2.10 5.88 -1.70
C PHE A 61 1.17 4.74 -1.31
N LEU A 62 0.72 4.75 -0.06
CA LEU A 62 -0.30 3.83 0.42
C LEU A 62 -1.43 4.66 1.04
N GLU A 63 -2.64 4.50 0.54
CA GLU A 63 -3.85 5.13 1.08
C GLU A 63 -4.84 4.04 1.51
N LEU A 64 -5.32 4.15 2.74
CA LEU A 64 -6.22 3.18 3.36
C LEU A 64 -7.44 3.95 3.84
N ASP A 65 -8.57 3.75 3.18
CA ASP A 65 -9.86 4.37 3.49
C ASP A 65 -10.76 3.29 4.11
N LEU A 66 -10.82 3.31 5.44
CA LEU A 66 -11.42 2.30 6.29
C LEU A 66 -12.84 2.72 6.71
N ALA A 67 -13.74 2.95 5.74
CA ALA A 67 -15.11 3.39 6.02
C ALA A 67 -16.04 2.35 6.70
N TYR A 68 -15.51 1.28 7.31
CA TYR A 68 -16.30 0.30 8.06
C TYR A 68 -16.12 0.51 9.57
N GLU A 69 -17.19 1.00 10.22
CA GLU A 69 -17.27 1.42 11.63
C GLU A 69 -16.70 0.42 12.65
N ASP A 70 -16.76 -0.89 12.39
CA ASP A 70 -16.38 -1.90 13.39
C ASP A 70 -14.93 -2.40 13.31
N MET A 71 -14.14 -2.03 12.28
CA MET A 71 -12.86 -2.70 12.00
C MET A 71 -11.70 -1.81 11.56
N SER A 72 -11.89 -0.50 11.50
CA SER A 72 -10.78 0.43 11.27
C SER A 72 -9.76 0.37 12.43
N GLU A 73 -10.22 0.16 13.66
CA GLU A 73 -9.40 0.34 14.86
C GLU A 73 -8.28 -0.72 15.00
N THR A 74 -8.57 -2.01 14.77
CA THR A 74 -7.57 -3.09 14.90
C THR A 74 -6.45 -2.97 13.87
N PHE A 75 -6.81 -2.57 12.66
CA PHE A 75 -5.86 -2.39 11.57
C PHE A 75 -4.97 -1.16 11.78
N ILE A 76 -5.56 -0.04 12.22
CA ILE A 76 -4.82 1.18 12.59
C ILE A 76 -3.87 0.88 13.75
N GLN A 77 -4.35 0.22 14.81
CA GLN A 77 -3.51 -0.19 15.94
C GLN A 77 -2.36 -1.11 15.51
N THR A 78 -2.59 -2.00 14.55
CA THR A 78 -1.53 -2.89 14.03
C THR A 78 -0.45 -2.08 13.30
N LEU A 79 -0.84 -1.12 12.46
CA LEU A 79 0.10 -0.24 11.77
C LEU A 79 0.85 0.68 12.74
N GLU A 80 0.16 1.26 13.73
CA GLU A 80 0.75 2.11 14.75
C GLU A 80 1.71 1.35 15.65
N LYS A 81 1.32 0.15 16.11
CA LYS A 81 2.18 -0.75 16.89
C LYS A 81 3.46 -1.09 16.12
N GLN A 82 3.34 -1.48 14.85
CA GLN A 82 4.50 -1.74 13.99
C GLN A 82 5.39 -0.49 13.85
N LYS A 83 4.81 0.72 13.85
CA LYS A 83 5.56 1.99 13.78
C LYS A 83 6.39 2.22 15.04
N GLU A 84 5.81 1.91 16.19
CA GLU A 84 6.44 2.05 17.50
C GLU A 84 7.57 1.02 17.73
N GLU A 85 7.51 -0.15 17.07
CA GLU A 85 8.54 -1.19 17.15
C GLU A 85 9.90 -0.80 16.51
N GLY A 86 10.02 0.43 15.97
CA GLY A 86 11.28 1.19 15.99
C GLY A 86 12.51 0.45 15.51
N GLY A 87 12.46 -0.15 14.32
CA GLY A 87 13.62 -0.78 13.67
C GLY A 87 13.32 -1.93 12.73
N ASN A 88 12.13 -2.54 12.84
CA ASN A 88 11.73 -3.71 12.02
C ASN A 88 10.35 -3.54 11.36
N TRP A 89 9.89 -2.30 11.18
CA TRP A 89 8.66 -2.04 10.44
C TRP A 89 8.87 -2.46 8.97
N LYS A 90 8.00 -3.33 8.47
CA LYS A 90 8.11 -3.94 7.12
C LYS A 90 7.86 -2.95 5.97
N LEU A 91 7.19 -1.84 6.23
CA LEU A 91 6.82 -0.84 5.22
C LEU A 91 7.81 0.33 5.15
N ALA A 92 9.05 0.19 5.64
CA ALA A 92 9.94 1.34 5.89
C ALA A 92 10.31 2.07 4.60
N HIS A 93 10.23 1.33 3.49
CA HIS A 93 10.44 1.80 2.14
C HIS A 93 9.28 2.66 1.59
N ILE A 94 8.12 2.71 2.27
CA ILE A 94 6.95 3.48 1.85
C ILE A 94 6.97 4.84 2.57
N PRO A 95 7.36 5.93 1.89
CA PRO A 95 7.52 7.25 2.51
C PRO A 95 6.19 7.92 2.88
N LYS A 96 5.09 7.57 2.22
CA LYS A 96 3.79 8.20 2.47
C LYS A 96 2.71 7.14 2.66
N ILE A 97 2.19 7.09 3.89
CA ILE A 97 1.05 6.26 4.28
C ILE A 97 -0.04 7.19 4.81
N GLY A 98 -1.20 7.19 4.15
CA GLY A 98 -2.40 7.88 4.57
C GLY A 98 -3.42 6.88 5.06
N ILE A 99 -3.98 7.12 6.24
CA ILE A 99 -5.09 6.36 6.80
C ILE A 99 -6.24 7.35 6.97
N TYR A 100 -7.40 6.99 6.42
CA TYR A 100 -8.63 7.76 6.46
C TYR A 100 -9.73 6.90 7.09
N SER A 101 -10.45 7.49 8.05
CA SER A 101 -11.58 6.90 8.77
C SER A 101 -12.91 7.44 8.24
#